data_AF-A0A7S3GNT8-F1
#
_entry.id   AF-A0A7S3GNT8-F1
#
_cell.length_a   1.000
_cell.length_b   1.000
_cell.length_c   1.000
_cell.angle_alpha   90.00
_cell.angle_beta   90.00
_cell.angle_gamma   90.00
#
_symmetry.space_group_name_H-M   'P 1'
#
loop_
_entity.id
_entity.type
_entity.pdbx_description
1 polymer ?
#
loop_
_entity_poly.entity_id
_entity_poly.type
_entity_poly.pdbx_seq_one_letter_code
_entity_poly.pdbx_strand_id
1 'polypeptide(L)'
;REAFPEAVAILEAAAADIRAEVLALLVRAEGDSEDEEGEEISAAARAAPEWQPQREGLHTGVWQKLELWSHGSPVEENCRALPNTARALAALPAGVAMREAPGRAALSLTMP
;
A
#
# COMPACT_ATOMS: atom_id res chain seq x y z
N ARG A 1 -0.81 -7.78 27.69
CA ARG A 1 -1.12 -6.35 27.46
C ARG A 1 -0.74 -6.09 26.02
N GLU A 2 -1.71 -5.86 25.14
CA GLU A 2 -1.43 -5.60 23.73
C GLU A 2 -0.47 -4.41 23.62
N ALA A 3 0.66 -4.62 22.94
CA ALA A 3 1.49 -3.52 22.54
C ALA A 3 0.73 -2.75 21.45
N PHE A 4 0.55 -1.45 21.64
CA PHE A 4 -0.03 -0.51 20.65
C PHE A 4 -1.56 -0.64 20.36
N PRO A 5 -2.44 -0.64 21.38
CA PRO A 5 -3.89 -0.77 21.18
C PRO A 5 -4.50 0.37 20.33
N GLU A 6 -3.95 1.58 20.44
CA GLU A 6 -4.37 2.73 19.64
C GLU A 6 -4.07 2.55 18.15
N ALA A 7 -2.90 1.99 17.82
CA ALA A 7 -2.53 1.71 16.44
C ALA A 7 -3.44 0.66 15.81
N VAL A 8 -3.79 -0.38 16.57
CA VAL A 8 -4.74 -1.42 16.15
C VAL A 8 -6.09 -0.79 15.83
N ALA A 9 -6.65 0.01 16.75
CA ALA A 9 -7.95 0.65 16.55
C ALA A 9 -8.00 1.56 15.30
N ILE A 10 -6.92 2.31 15.03
CA ILE A 10 -6.80 3.15 13.83
C ILE A 10 -6.84 2.29 12.55
N LEU A 11 -6.05 1.22 12.51
CA LEU A 11 -5.98 0.33 11.35
C LEU A 11 -7.28 -0.44 11.13
N GLU A 12 -7.92 -0.90 12.20
CA GLU A 12 -9.22 -1.57 12.13
C GLU A 12 -10.32 -0.63 11.60
N ALA A 13 -10.36 0.62 12.08
CA ALA A 13 -11.30 1.62 11.61
C ALA A 13 -11.10 1.97 10.11
N ALA A 14 -9.85 1.94 9.63
CA ALA A 14 -9.50 2.24 8.24
C ALA A 14 -9.56 1.00 7.31
N ALA A 15 -9.73 -0.21 7.84
CA ALA A 15 -9.51 -1.45 7.09
C ALA A 15 -10.38 -1.57 5.83
N ALA A 16 -11.64 -1.13 5.90
CA ALA A 16 -12.56 -1.17 4.76
C ALA A 16 -12.11 -0.24 3.63
N ASP A 17 -11.70 0.98 3.98
CA ASP A 17 -11.23 1.99 3.01
C ASP A 17 -9.89 1.57 2.39
N ILE A 18 -8.96 1.06 3.21
CA ILE A 18 -7.69 0.50 2.75
C ILE A 18 -7.96 -0.64 1.76
N ARG A 19 -8.85 -1.57 2.10
CA ARG A 19 -9.20 -2.69 1.21
C ARG A 19 -9.77 -2.20 -0.11
N ALA A 20 -10.72 -1.26 -0.08
CA ALA A 20 -11.33 -0.73 -1.30
C ALA A 20 -10.30 -0.07 -2.22
N GLU A 21 -9.37 0.69 -1.63
CA GLU A 21 -8.30 1.39 -2.34
C GLU A 21 -7.31 0.40 -2.98
N VAL A 22 -6.93 -0.66 -2.26
CA VAL A 22 -6.04 -1.71 -2.77
C VAL A 22 -6.69 -2.51 -3.89
N LEU A 23 -7.99 -2.85 -3.76
CA LEU A 23 -8.71 -3.54 -4.83
C LEU A 23 -8.81 -2.68 -6.09
N ALA A 24 -9.07 -1.37 -5.95
CA ALA A 24 -9.08 -0.46 -7.09
C ALA A 24 -7.70 -0.36 -7.78
N LEU A 25 -6.61 -0.37 -7.00
CA LEU A 25 -5.25 -0.43 -7.53
C LEU A 25 -4.99 -1.72 -8.31
N LEU A 26 -5.43 -2.87 -7.79
CA LEU A 26 -5.23 -4.17 -8.44
C LEU A 26 -6.03 -4.30 -9.74
N VAL A 27 -7.28 -3.84 -9.76
CA VAL A 27 -8.10 -3.84 -10.98
C VAL A 27 -7.46 -2.98 -12.08
N ARG A 28 -6.86 -1.83 -11.73
CA ARG A 28 -6.13 -0.99 -12.69
C ARG A 28 -4.87 -1.68 -13.23
N ALA A 29 -4.16 -2.42 -12.39
CA ALA A 29 -2.99 -3.18 -12.82
C ALA A 29 -3.35 -4.35 -13.75
N GLU A 30 -4.54 -4.93 -13.62
CA GLU A 30 -5.06 -5.96 -14.53
C GLU A 30 -5.65 -5.37 -15.82
N GLY A 31 -6.29 -4.21 -15.72
CA GLY A 31 -7.03 -3.52 -16.79
C GLY A 31 -6.20 -2.73 -17.81
N ASP A 32 -4.89 -2.57 -17.61
CA ASP A 32 -3.94 -1.99 -18.59
C ASP A 32 -3.76 -2.90 -19.84
N SER A 33 -4.67 -3.86 -20.06
CA SER A 33 -4.68 -4.80 -21.17
C SER A 33 -5.87 -4.64 -22.13
N GLU A 34 -6.86 -3.80 -21.85
CA GLU A 34 -7.98 -3.53 -22.78
C GLU A 34 -8.43 -2.05 -22.73
N ASP A 35 -7.67 -1.16 -23.36
CA ASP A 35 -8.18 0.14 -23.81
C ASP A 35 -9.12 -0.06 -25.01
N GLU A 36 -10.37 -0.48 -24.77
CA GLU A 36 -11.47 -0.21 -25.69
C GLU A 36 -12.12 1.13 -25.31
N GLU A 37 -11.94 2.09 -26.22
CA GLU A 37 -12.79 3.26 -26.45
C GLU A 37 -12.83 4.37 -25.37
N GLY A 38 -11.93 5.34 -25.54
CA GLY A 38 -12.39 6.70 -25.82
C GLY A 38 -12.68 7.62 -24.63
N GLU A 39 -11.98 7.46 -23.50
CA GLU A 39 -11.86 8.54 -22.51
C GLU A 39 -10.42 9.04 -22.49
N GLU A 40 -10.23 10.32 -22.80
CA GLU A 40 -8.96 11.02 -22.74
C GLU A 40 -8.43 10.93 -21.29
N ILE A 41 -7.64 9.89 -20.99
CA ILE A 41 -6.87 9.85 -19.74
C ILE A 41 -5.88 10.99 -19.88
N SER A 42 -6.23 12.14 -19.31
CA SER A 42 -5.40 13.34 -19.24
C SER A 42 -3.95 12.96 -18.91
N ALA A 43 -2.98 13.80 -19.26
CA ALA A 43 -1.53 13.65 -19.00
C ALA A 43 -1.11 13.36 -17.52
N ALA A 44 -2.06 13.08 -16.63
CA ALA A 44 -1.95 12.49 -15.31
C ALA A 44 -2.31 10.99 -15.24
N ALA A 45 -2.16 10.22 -16.34
CA ALA A 45 -1.95 8.76 -16.29
C ALA A 45 -0.63 8.48 -15.53
N ARG A 46 -0.61 8.78 -14.24
CA ARG A 46 0.48 8.41 -13.34
C ARG A 46 0.44 6.91 -13.26
N ALA A 47 1.54 6.28 -13.68
CA ALA A 47 1.72 4.84 -13.64
C ALA A 47 1.25 4.30 -12.28
N ALA A 48 0.49 3.21 -12.31
CA ALA A 48 0.12 2.53 -11.08
C ALA A 48 1.40 2.11 -10.34
N PRO A 49 1.44 2.25 -9.01
CA PRO A 49 2.54 1.74 -8.21
C PRO A 49 2.89 0.29 -8.55
N GLU A 50 4.19 0.03 -8.78
CA GLU A 50 4.65 -1.31 -9.14
C GLU A 50 4.76 -2.22 -7.90
N TRP A 51 4.12 -3.38 -7.97
CA TRP A 51 4.27 -4.44 -6.98
C TRP A 51 5.61 -5.16 -7.15
N GLN A 52 6.47 -5.06 -6.14
CA GLN A 52 7.81 -5.64 -6.18
C GLN A 52 7.82 -7.03 -5.55
N PRO A 53 8.64 -7.98 -6.02
CA PRO A 53 8.84 -9.24 -5.32
C PRO A 53 9.34 -9.00 -3.88
N GLN A 54 8.81 -9.73 -2.90
CA GLN A 54 9.20 -9.57 -1.49
C GLN A 54 10.70 -9.86 -1.26
N ARG A 55 11.26 -10.86 -1.98
CA ARG A 55 12.67 -11.30 -1.96
C ARG A 55 13.22 -11.76 -0.60
N GLU A 56 12.38 -12.00 0.40
CA GLU A 56 12.82 -12.53 1.71
C GLU A 56 13.08 -14.04 1.72
N GLY A 57 12.72 -14.75 0.64
CA GLY A 57 12.98 -16.19 0.51
C GLY A 57 12.19 -17.08 1.46
N LEU A 58 11.12 -16.56 2.10
CA LEU A 58 10.34 -17.28 3.11
C LEU A 58 9.09 -17.99 2.56
N HIS A 59 8.84 -17.91 1.24
CA HIS A 59 7.62 -18.42 0.62
C HIS A 59 7.91 -19.12 -0.71
N THR A 60 7.19 -20.22 -0.99
CA THR A 60 7.13 -20.89 -2.29
C THR A 60 5.91 -20.43 -3.08
N GLY A 61 6.09 -19.63 -4.14
CA GLY A 61 4.97 -19.06 -4.92
C GLY A 61 5.18 -17.57 -5.21
N VAL A 62 4.15 -16.87 -5.70
CA VAL A 62 4.25 -15.43 -5.97
C VAL A 62 3.97 -14.65 -4.70
N TRP A 63 4.97 -13.90 -4.24
CA TRP A 63 4.87 -13.02 -3.09
C TRP A 63 5.40 -11.63 -3.45
N GLN A 64 4.48 -10.67 -3.46
CA GLN A 64 4.73 -9.29 -3.82
C GLN A 64 4.46 -8.35 -2.65
N LYS A 65 5.08 -7.17 -2.71
CA LYS A 65 4.92 -6.09 -1.75
C LYS A 65 4.81 -4.74 -2.46
N LEU A 66 4.15 -3.83 -1.77
CA LEU A 66 4.12 -2.42 -2.11
C LEU A 66 4.37 -1.60 -0.85
N GLU A 67 5.53 -0.95 -0.77
CA GLU A 67 5.94 -0.19 0.41
C GLU A 67 5.34 1.23 0.38
N LEU A 68 4.65 1.65 1.43
CA LEU A 68 4.21 3.04 1.61
C LEU A 68 5.16 3.83 2.51
N TRP A 69 5.93 3.13 3.34
CA TRP A 69 6.93 3.72 4.22
C TRP A 69 8.12 2.77 4.34
N SER A 70 9.33 3.30 4.24
CA SER A 70 10.55 2.51 4.33
C SER A 70 11.68 3.37 4.90
N HIS A 71 12.46 2.83 5.82
CA HIS A 71 13.63 3.50 6.40
C HIS A 71 13.34 4.93 6.91
N GLY A 72 12.23 5.11 7.62
CA GLY A 72 11.85 6.41 8.18
C GLY A 72 11.26 7.43 7.19
N SER A 73 11.08 7.07 5.91
CA SER A 73 10.54 7.97 4.88
C SER A 73 9.30 7.40 4.19
N PRO A 74 8.33 8.25 3.81
CA PRO A 74 7.22 7.85 2.95
C PRO A 74 7.68 7.56 1.53
N VAL A 75 7.08 6.58 0.88
CA VAL A 75 7.21 6.37 -0.57
C VAL A 75 6.14 7.22 -1.24
N GLU A 76 6.51 8.44 -1.59
CA GLU A 76 5.63 9.50 -2.09
C GLU A 76 4.63 9.07 -3.18
N GLU A 77 5.11 8.33 -4.17
CA GLU A 77 4.27 7.84 -5.27
C GLU A 77 3.17 6.90 -4.76
N ASN A 78 3.53 5.93 -3.92
CA ASN A 78 2.62 4.92 -3.39
C ASN A 78 1.62 5.55 -2.42
N CYS A 79 2.06 6.50 -1.59
CA CYS A 79 1.18 7.27 -0.70
C CYS A 79 0.16 8.12 -1.47
N ARG A 80 0.52 8.65 -2.65
CA ARG A 80 -0.42 9.39 -3.51
C ARG A 80 -1.43 8.48 -4.19
N ALA A 81 -1.01 7.26 -4.57
CA ALA A 81 -1.90 6.27 -5.15
C ALA A 81 -2.82 5.61 -4.13
N LEU A 82 -2.42 5.58 -2.85
CA LEU A 82 -3.15 4.99 -1.74
C LEU A 82 -3.40 6.03 -0.62
N PRO A 83 -4.13 7.14 -0.89
CA PRO A 83 -4.29 8.25 0.04
C PRO A 83 -4.98 7.90 1.36
N ASN A 84 -5.93 6.97 1.37
CA ASN A 84 -6.60 6.54 2.60
C ASN A 84 -5.67 5.68 3.45
N THR A 85 -4.92 4.78 2.82
CA THR A 85 -3.88 4.00 3.48
C THR A 85 -2.79 4.89 4.06
N ALA A 86 -2.30 5.87 3.29
CA ALA A 86 -1.33 6.85 3.76
C ALA A 86 -1.84 7.67 4.94
N ARG A 87 -3.12 8.08 4.93
CA ARG A 87 -3.75 8.80 6.04
C ARG A 87 -3.82 7.95 7.31
N ALA A 88 -4.18 6.68 7.20
CA ALA A 88 -4.21 5.76 8.33
C ALA A 88 -2.81 5.58 8.94
N LEU A 89 -1.77 5.41 8.11
CA LEU A 89 -0.38 5.33 8.57
C LEU A 89 0.12 6.62 9.22
N ALA A 90 -0.28 7.78 8.69
CA ALA A 90 0.07 9.08 9.26
C ALA A 90 -0.56 9.33 10.63
N ALA A 91 -1.75 8.77 10.88
CA ALA A 91 -2.49 8.87 12.13
C ALA A 91 -1.93 7.98 13.25
N LEU A 92 -1.06 7.01 12.93
CA LEU A 92 -0.48 6.12 13.93
C LEU A 92 0.35 6.91 14.97
N PRO A 93 0.31 6.49 16.26
CA PRO A 93 1.08 7.15 17.31
C PRO A 93 2.58 7.22 17.02
N ALA A 94 3.24 8.28 17.52
CA ALA A 94 4.69 8.41 17.48
C ALA A 94 5.36 7.18 18.15
N GLY A 95 6.37 6.61 17.50
CA GLY A 95 7.01 5.36 17.93
C GLY A 95 6.40 4.07 17.34
N VAL A 96 5.18 4.12 16.80
CA VAL A 96 4.59 3.01 16.02
C VAL A 96 4.89 3.16 14.53
N ALA A 97 4.82 4.39 14.03
CA ALA A 97 4.90 4.71 12.60
C ALA A 97 6.29 4.47 11.95
N MET A 98 7.19 3.70 12.58
CA MET A 98 8.50 3.30 12.03
C MET A 98 9.31 4.47 11.44
N ARG A 99 9.17 5.66 12.05
CA ARG A 99 9.80 6.91 11.59
C ARG A 99 11.28 7.01 11.95
N GLU A 100 11.72 6.26 12.97
CA GLU A 100 13.07 6.36 13.55
C GLU A 100 13.85 5.03 13.54
N ALA A 101 13.27 3.95 12.97
CA ALA A 101 13.82 2.60 12.98
C ALA A 101 13.83 2.01 11.54
N PRO A 102 14.55 0.92 11.24
CA PRO A 102 14.60 0.29 9.89
C PRO A 102 13.27 -0.41 9.49
N GLY A 103 12.16 0.04 10.05
CA GLY A 103 10.84 -0.49 9.81
C GLY A 103 10.25 -0.04 8.48
N ARG A 104 9.22 -0.78 8.05
CA ARG A 104 8.47 -0.54 6.83
C ARG A 104 6.98 -0.71 7.08
N ALA A 105 6.18 0.06 6.36
CA ALA A 105 4.75 -0.19 6.21
C ALA A 105 4.51 -0.57 4.75
N ALA A 106 3.98 -1.77 4.52
CA ALA A 106 3.78 -2.30 3.18
C ALA A 106 2.47 -3.07 3.09
N LEU A 107 1.85 -3.02 1.91
CA LEU A 107 0.87 -3.99 1.50
C LEU A 107 1.61 -5.24 1.01
N SER A 108 1.03 -6.40 1.26
CA SER A 108 1.62 -7.68 0.86
C SER A 108 0.57 -8.54 0.19
N LEU A 109 0.91 -9.07 -0.98
CA LEU A 109 0.08 -9.96 -1.77
C LEU A 109 0.77 -11.29 -1.93
N THR A 110 0.10 -12.33 -1.51
CA THR A 110 0.56 -13.71 -1.64
C THR A 110 -0.48 -14.45 -2.46
N MET A 111 -0.05 -15.06 -3.55
CA MET A 111 -0.92 -15.85 -4.43
C MET A 111 -0.56 -17.34 -4.28
N PRO A 112 -1.57 -18.23 -4.42
CA PRO A 112 -1.37 -19.67 -4.35
C PRO A 112 -0.43 -20.21 -5.44
#